data_AF-A0A3L7T450-F1
#
_entry.id   AF-A0A3L7T450-F1
#
_cell.length_a   1.000
_cell.length_b   1.000
_cell.length_c   1.000
_cell.angle_alpha   90.00
_cell.angle_beta   90.00
_cell.angle_gamma   90.00
#
_symmetry.space_group_name_H-M   'P 1'
#
loop_
_entity.id
_entity.type
_entity.pdbx_description
1 polymer ?
#
loop_
_entity_poly.entity_id
_entity_poly.type
_entity_poly.pdbx_seq_one_letter_code
_entity_poly.pdbx_strand_id
1 'polypeptide(L)'
;MPNTIESITVHSFEQHGAARHPGALMHVEELEFYAALDGWYLGVVCRDRHDNDYSFAVLGPDPVGAKRWIGGADSIKSIDEARTKLHEELGQFAAKGKRVHQQD
;
A
#
# COMPACT_ATOMS: atom_id res chain seq x y z
N MET A 1 -5.03 19.13 8.17
CA MET A 1 -3.86 18.51 8.82
C MET A 1 -2.89 18.11 7.72
N PRO A 2 -1.56 18.22 7.92
CA PRO A 2 -0.64 17.71 6.91
C PRO A 2 -0.90 16.20 6.72
N ASN A 3 -0.97 15.79 5.46
CA ASN A 3 -1.14 14.38 5.09
C ASN A 3 0.20 13.66 5.26
N THR A 4 0.60 13.46 6.51
CA THR A 4 1.86 12.79 6.84
C THR A 4 1.76 11.33 6.43
N ILE A 5 2.79 10.86 5.71
CA ILE A 5 3.01 9.44 5.43
C ILE A 5 4.02 8.95 6.45
N GLU A 6 3.69 7.87 7.15
CA GLU A 6 4.49 7.31 8.22
C GLU A 6 4.92 5.89 7.85
N SER A 7 6.18 5.55 8.13
CA SER A 7 6.64 4.16 8.08
C SER A 7 6.12 3.41 9.29
N ILE A 8 5.57 2.22 9.08
CA ILE A 8 4.96 1.40 10.15
C ILE A 8 5.51 -0.02 10.12
N THR A 9 5.27 -0.76 11.20
CA THR A 9 5.62 -2.18 11.27
C THR A 9 4.57 -3.04 10.57
N VAL A 10 4.94 -4.25 10.16
CA VAL A 10 3.98 -5.24 9.65
C VAL A 10 2.84 -5.48 10.65
N HIS A 11 3.13 -5.52 11.95
CA HIS A 11 2.09 -5.71 12.98
C HIS A 11 1.05 -4.58 12.97
N SER A 12 1.49 -3.33 12.88
CA SER A 12 0.59 -2.18 12.76
C SER A 12 -0.19 -2.20 11.43
N PHE A 13 0.46 -2.60 10.35
CA PHE A 13 -0.18 -2.75 9.04
C PHE A 13 -1.32 -3.78 9.07
N GLU A 14 -1.12 -4.94 9.71
CA GLU A 14 -2.19 -5.93 9.93
C GLU A 14 -3.32 -5.37 10.80
N GLN A 15 -2.99 -4.67 11.89
CA GLN A 15 -3.98 -4.09 12.81
C GLN A 15 -4.89 -3.05 12.15
N HIS A 16 -4.39 -2.35 11.13
CA HIS A 16 -5.19 -1.43 10.32
C HIS A 16 -6.13 -2.13 9.32
N GLY A 17 -6.10 -3.46 9.24
CA GLY A 17 -7.03 -4.26 8.46
C GLY A 17 -6.62 -4.47 7.00
N ALA A 18 -5.31 -4.55 6.73
CA ALA A 18 -4.78 -4.88 5.42
C ALA A 18 -5.32 -6.22 4.89
N ALA A 19 -6.09 -6.18 3.81
CA ALA A 19 -6.63 -7.34 3.13
C ALA A 19 -5.89 -7.53 1.80
N ARG A 20 -5.13 -8.62 1.72
CA ARG A 20 -4.34 -9.00 0.54
C ARG A 20 -4.79 -10.35 0.02
N HIS A 21 -4.73 -10.53 -1.29
CA HIS A 21 -5.06 -11.81 -1.91
C HIS A 21 -3.92 -12.82 -1.64
N PRO A 22 -4.19 -14.03 -1.10
CA PRO A 22 -3.14 -15.00 -0.78
C PRO A 22 -2.25 -15.36 -1.97
N GLY A 23 -2.84 -15.44 -3.17
CA GLY A 23 -2.08 -15.71 -4.39
C GLY A 23 -1.07 -14.61 -4.73
N ALA A 24 -1.35 -13.34 -4.43
CA ALA A 24 -0.40 -12.25 -4.68
C ALA A 24 0.82 -12.37 -3.75
N LEU A 25 0.60 -12.72 -2.47
CA LEU A 25 1.66 -12.91 -1.49
C LEU A 25 2.63 -14.07 -1.82
N MET A 26 2.21 -15.01 -2.67
CA MET A 26 3.08 -16.08 -3.14
C MET A 26 4.15 -15.60 -4.13
N HIS A 27 3.89 -14.50 -4.85
CA HIS A 27 4.77 -13.96 -5.87
C HIS A 27 5.71 -12.87 -5.35
N VAL A 28 5.36 -12.25 -4.22
CA VAL A 28 6.10 -11.11 -3.69
C VAL A 28 6.67 -11.35 -2.29
N GLU A 29 7.72 -10.62 -1.97
CA GLU A 29 8.21 -10.39 -0.62
C GLU A 29 7.87 -8.96 -0.23
N GLU A 30 7.09 -8.77 0.84
CA GLU A 30 6.75 -7.45 1.37
C GLU A 30 7.92 -6.91 2.20
N LEU A 31 8.40 -5.72 1.85
CA LEU A 31 9.62 -5.14 2.39
C LEU A 31 9.35 -3.99 3.35
N GLU A 32 8.48 -3.06 2.95
CA GLU A 32 8.26 -1.79 3.65
C GLU A 32 6.77 -1.51 3.75
N PHE A 33 6.32 -0.99 4.90
CA PHE A 33 4.93 -0.69 5.17
C PHE A 33 4.76 0.77 5.57
N TYR A 34 3.67 1.37 5.10
CA TYR A 34 3.37 2.77 5.30
C TYR A 34 1.90 3.00 5.65
N ALA A 35 1.62 4.08 6.37
CA ALA A 35 0.29 4.57 6.66
C ALA A 35 0.15 6.05 6.32
N ALA A 36 -1.07 6.44 5.92
CA ALA A 36 -1.47 7.83 5.79
C ALA A 36 -2.87 8.05 6.37
N LEU A 37 -3.14 9.28 6.82
CA LEU A 37 -4.40 9.68 7.47
C LEU A 37 -4.80 8.76 8.65
N ASP A 38 -3.86 8.55 9.58
CA ASP A 38 -4.05 7.70 10.77
C ASP A 38 -4.39 6.23 10.42
N GLY A 39 -3.72 5.69 9.40
CA GLY A 39 -3.96 4.32 8.90
C GLY A 39 -5.25 4.17 8.10
N TRP A 40 -5.83 5.28 7.62
CA TRP A 40 -6.95 5.20 6.69
C TRP A 40 -6.53 4.56 5.36
N TYR A 41 -5.39 4.99 4.84
CA TYR A 41 -4.73 4.40 3.68
C TYR A 41 -3.44 3.72 4.12
N LEU A 42 -3.14 2.59 3.52
CA LEU A 42 -1.90 1.85 3.75
C LEU A 42 -1.11 1.73 2.45
N GLY A 43 0.20 1.67 2.58
CA GLY A 43 1.12 1.43 1.47
C GLY A 43 2.02 0.24 1.78
N VAL A 44 2.36 -0.55 0.78
CA VAL A 44 3.36 -1.62 0.88
C VAL A 44 4.28 -1.61 -0.33
N VAL A 45 5.58 -1.70 -0.09
CA VAL A 45 6.59 -1.96 -1.14
C VAL A 45 6.91 -3.45 -1.13
N CYS A 46 6.96 -4.02 -2.31
CA CYS A 46 7.14 -5.44 -2.56
C CYS A 46 8.32 -5.67 -3.49
N ARG A 47 9.00 -6.81 -3.34
CA ARG A 47 9.97 -7.34 -4.31
C ARG A 47 9.40 -8.59 -4.96
N ASP A 48 9.45 -8.67 -6.27
CA ASP A 48 9.09 -9.89 -6.99
C ASP A 48 10.12 -10.99 -6.72
N ARG A 49 9.62 -12.20 -6.41
CA ARG A 49 10.46 -13.35 -6.05
C ARG A 49 11.11 -14.04 -7.26
N HIS A 50 10.64 -13.77 -8.47
CA HIS A 50 11.02 -14.44 -9.71
C HIS A 50 12.04 -13.64 -10.53
N ASP A 51 11.83 -12.34 -10.72
CA ASP A 51 12.68 -11.52 -11.60
C ASP A 51 13.37 -10.33 -10.91
N ASN A 52 13.25 -10.23 -9.58
CA ASN A 52 13.86 -9.19 -8.74
C ASN A 52 13.45 -7.75 -9.12
N ASP A 53 12.32 -7.58 -9.81
CA ASP A 53 11.69 -6.28 -9.90
C ASP A 53 10.99 -5.90 -8.58
N TYR A 54 10.50 -4.67 -8.52
CA TYR A 54 9.77 -4.13 -7.38
C TYR A 54 8.37 -3.74 -7.80
N SER A 55 7.47 -3.76 -6.83
CA SER A 55 6.11 -3.28 -6.96
C SER A 55 5.71 -2.51 -5.71
N PHE A 56 4.60 -1.80 -5.78
CA PHE A 56 3.94 -1.28 -4.60
C PHE A 56 2.43 -1.36 -4.73
N ALA A 57 1.75 -1.38 -3.59
CA ALA A 57 0.30 -1.31 -3.53
C ALA A 57 -0.15 -0.25 -2.53
N VAL A 58 -1.22 0.45 -2.88
CA VAL A 58 -2.00 1.31 -1.99
C VAL A 58 -3.28 0.58 -1.62
N LEU A 59 -3.56 0.52 -0.32
CA LEU A 59 -4.76 -0.08 0.23
C LEU A 59 -5.67 0.99 0.83
N GLY A 60 -6.97 0.94 0.52
CA GLY A 60 -7.99 1.83 1.08
C GLY A 60 -9.20 1.05 1.58
N PRO A 61 -10.02 1.63 2.47
CA PRO A 61 -11.13 0.91 3.09
C PRO A 61 -12.25 0.66 2.10
N ASP A 62 -12.75 -0.56 2.11
CA ASP A 62 -14.00 -0.95 1.46
C ASP A 62 -15.23 -0.64 2.36
N PRO A 63 -16.47 -0.86 1.88
CA PRO A 63 -17.67 -0.60 2.68
C PRO A 63 -17.78 -1.41 3.98
N VAL A 64 -17.04 -2.51 4.12
CA VAL A 64 -16.99 -3.31 5.36
C VAL A 64 -15.78 -2.98 6.23
N GLY A 65 -14.98 -1.99 5.84
CA GLY A 65 -13.84 -1.46 6.59
C GLY A 65 -12.49 -2.13 6.31
N ALA A 66 -12.45 -3.18 5.48
CA ALA A 66 -11.20 -3.86 5.13
C ALA A 66 -10.37 -3.02 4.16
N LYS A 67 -9.05 -2.96 4.34
CA LYS A 67 -8.16 -2.19 3.47
C LYS A 67 -7.76 -3.02 2.25
N ARG A 68 -8.37 -2.75 1.11
CA ARG A 68 -8.16 -3.49 -0.14
C ARG A 68 -7.38 -2.67 -1.16
N TRP A 69 -6.80 -3.34 -2.15
CA TRP A 69 -6.07 -2.70 -3.24
C TRP A 69 -6.94 -1.69 -4.01
N ILE A 70 -6.44 -0.46 -4.13
CA ILE A 70 -7.09 0.65 -4.84
C ILE A 70 -6.15 1.36 -5.83
N GLY A 71 -4.89 0.96 -5.88
CA GLY A 71 -3.83 1.62 -6.64
C GLY A 71 -2.47 0.94 -6.42
N GLY A 72 -1.54 1.13 -7.35
CA GLY A 72 -0.26 0.42 -7.35
C GLY A 72 0.36 0.30 -8.73
N ALA A 73 1.62 -0.14 -8.76
CA ALA A 73 2.35 -0.45 -9.98
C ALA A 73 3.33 -1.60 -9.75
N ASP A 74 3.69 -2.28 -10.84
CA ASP A 74 4.59 -3.42 -10.92
C ASP A 74 5.75 -3.15 -11.90
N SER A 75 6.68 -4.10 -11.98
CA SER A 75 7.85 -4.03 -12.86
C SER A 75 8.72 -2.78 -12.75
N ILE A 76 8.89 -2.33 -11.50
CA ILE A 76 9.72 -1.19 -11.14
C ILE A 76 11.17 -1.68 -10.92
N LYS A 77 12.14 -1.02 -11.54
CA LYS A 77 13.52 -1.52 -11.58
C LYS A 77 14.32 -1.31 -10.29
N SER A 78 13.85 -0.47 -9.38
CA SER A 78 14.56 -0.16 -8.15
C SER A 78 13.61 0.08 -6.98
N ILE A 79 14.07 -0.25 -5.78
CA ILE A 79 13.33 -0.04 -4.54
C ILE A 79 13.07 1.46 -4.28
N ASP A 80 14.02 2.33 -4.60
CA ASP A 80 13.87 3.77 -4.37
C ASP A 80 12.82 4.39 -5.30
N GLU A 81 12.73 3.91 -6.54
CA GLU A 81 11.66 4.30 -7.46
C GLU A 81 10.31 3.79 -6.97
N ALA A 82 10.22 2.54 -6.48
CA ALA A 82 9.00 1.98 -5.94
C ALA A 82 8.51 2.76 -4.70
N ARG A 83 9.43 3.10 -3.78
CA ARG A 83 9.15 3.92 -2.60
C ARG A 83 8.67 5.31 -2.98
N THR A 84 9.34 5.96 -3.93
CA THR A 84 8.99 7.31 -4.41
C THR A 84 7.58 7.32 -5.00
N LYS A 85 7.29 6.40 -5.93
CA LYS A 85 5.96 6.28 -6.55
C LYS A 85 4.87 5.94 -5.53
N LEU A 86 5.17 5.03 -4.59
CA LEU A 86 4.24 4.71 -3.51
C LEU A 86 3.90 5.96 -2.68
N HIS A 87 4.91 6.73 -2.27
CA HIS A 87 4.70 7.95 -1.48
C HIS A 87 3.89 9.00 -2.25
N GLU A 88 4.16 9.17 -3.55
CA GLU A 88 3.40 10.05 -4.42
C GLU A 88 1.93 9.62 -4.50
N GLU A 89 1.67 8.35 -4.79
CA GLU A 89 0.30 7.84 -4.96
C GLU A 89 -0.47 7.81 -3.64
N LEU A 90 0.14 7.32 -2.55
CA LEU A 90 -0.43 7.34 -1.21
C LEU A 90 -0.73 8.78 -0.76
N GLY A 91 0.16 9.72 -1.07
CA GLY A 91 -0.02 11.15 -0.82
C GLY A 91 -1.19 11.75 -1.60
N GLN A 92 -1.38 11.34 -2.86
CA GLN A 92 -2.53 11.76 -3.67
C GLN A 92 -3.86 11.25 -3.10
N PHE A 93 -3.91 10.00 -2.63
CA PHE A 93 -5.10 9.48 -1.95
C PHE A 93 -5.36 10.20 -0.63
N ALA A 94 -4.32 10.42 0.18
CA ALA A 94 -4.43 11.16 1.43
C ALA A 94 -4.91 12.61 1.21
N ALA A 95 -4.45 13.29 0.16
CA ALA A 95 -4.88 14.63 -0.22
C ALA A 95 -6.36 14.73 -0.58
N LYS A 96 -6.96 13.64 -1.05
CA LYS A 96 -8.40 13.55 -1.34
C LYS A 96 -9.26 13.30 -0.10
N GLY A 97 -8.63 13.14 1.07
CA GLY A 97 -9.28 12.87 2.35
C GLY A 97 -9.70 11.41 2.52
N LYS A 98 -10.39 11.13 3.64
CA LYS A 98 -10.91 9.80 3.96
C LYS A 98 -12.07 9.44 3.03
N ARG A 99 -11.91 8.40 2.20
CA ARG A 99 -12.93 7.87 1.28
C ARG A 99 -13.05 6.35 1.42
N VAL A 100 -14.23 5.84 1.11
CA VAL A 100 -14.51 4.40 0.98
C VAL A 100 -14.43 4.03 -0.50
N HIS A 101 -13.83 2.89 -0.81
CA HIS A 101 -13.56 2.43 -2.16
C HIS A 101 -14.34 1.15 -2.43
N GLN A 102 -15.18 1.16 -3.45
CA GLN A 102 -15.88 -0.04 -3.90
C GLN A 102 -14.97 -0.78 -4.89
N GLN A 103 -14.75 -2.07 -4.66
CA GLN A 103 -14.23 -2.96 -5.71
C GLN A 103 -15.41 -3.48 -6.51
N ASP A 104 -15.32 -3.40 -7.83
CA ASP A 104 -16.27 -4.01 -8.76
C ASP A 104 -16.14 -5.54 -8.76
#